data_AF-A0A0F5ENI3-F1
#
_entry.id   AF-A0A0F5ENI3-F1
#
_cell.length_a   1.000
_cell.length_b   1.000
_cell.length_c   1.000
_cell.angle_alpha   90.00
_cell.angle_beta   90.00
_cell.angle_gamma   90.00
#
_symmetry.space_group_name_H-M   'P 1'
#
loop_
_entity.id
_entity.type
_entity.pdbx_description
1 polymer ?
#
loop_
_entity_poly.entity_id
_entity_poly.type
_entity_poly.pdbx_seq_one_letter_code
_entity_poly.pdbx_strand_id
1 'polypeptide(L)'
;MSFELRKQLADLKAECNALFEQRLSVLRDKKENAISLMVDEAVSFLQEQGFTVINNIPSTIEANYKGSMNIRIQFSDPADSFIGADITIDVDYLNQSYGFSVNLKRAYFNAIQTGDLSAEIMQYQAMIKRLAELGWTDIDGSFEIVLIKQDLNKLTFSSMEEVLAFVLEM
;
A
#
# COMPACT_ATOMS: atom_id res chain seq x y z
N MET A 1 3.67 -42.91 -9.26
CA MET A 1 2.67 -41.84 -9.47
C MET A 1 2.92 -40.58 -8.64
N SER A 2 3.41 -40.68 -7.39
CA SER A 2 3.70 -39.47 -6.57
C SER A 2 4.78 -38.55 -7.14
N PHE A 3 5.80 -39.10 -7.84
CA PHE A 3 6.87 -38.29 -8.43
C PHE A 3 6.36 -37.32 -9.51
N GLU A 4 5.59 -37.80 -10.49
CA GLU A 4 5.04 -36.94 -11.55
C GLU A 4 4.14 -35.84 -10.99
N LEU A 5 3.30 -36.14 -10.01
CA LEU A 5 2.45 -35.13 -9.35
C LEU A 5 3.28 -34.09 -8.58
N ARG A 6 4.37 -34.51 -7.92
CA ARG A 6 5.28 -33.58 -7.24
C ARG A 6 6.06 -32.70 -8.22
N LYS A 7 6.47 -33.27 -9.36
CA LYS A 7 7.11 -32.53 -10.45
C LYS A 7 6.15 -31.47 -11.01
N GLN A 8 4.93 -31.88 -11.35
CA GLN A 8 3.87 -30.95 -11.79
C GLN A 8 3.61 -29.84 -10.76
N LEU A 9 3.52 -30.17 -9.47
CA LEU A 9 3.35 -29.17 -8.43
C LEU A 9 4.53 -28.18 -8.37
N ALA A 10 5.76 -28.66 -8.54
CA ALA A 10 6.94 -27.79 -8.57
C ALA A 10 6.91 -26.84 -9.77
N ASP A 11 6.54 -27.34 -10.95
CA ASP A 11 6.40 -26.54 -12.17
C ASP A 11 5.31 -25.45 -11.99
N LEU A 12 4.15 -25.82 -11.44
CA LEU A 12 3.06 -24.88 -11.15
C LEU A 12 3.44 -23.82 -10.11
N LYS A 13 4.21 -24.20 -9.08
CA LYS A 13 4.73 -23.24 -8.09
C LYS A 13 5.65 -22.22 -8.74
N ALA A 14 6.55 -22.67 -9.61
CA ALA A 14 7.47 -21.79 -10.32
C ALA A 14 6.71 -20.83 -11.26
N GLU A 15 5.73 -21.31 -12.01
CA GLU A 15 4.90 -20.49 -12.89
C GLU A 15 4.09 -19.46 -12.10
N CYS A 16 3.44 -19.88 -11.01
CA CYS A 16 2.66 -19.01 -10.15
C CYS A 16 3.54 -17.89 -9.54
N ASN A 17 4.74 -18.24 -9.06
CA ASN A 17 5.69 -17.28 -8.52
C ASN A 17 6.13 -16.27 -9.59
N ALA A 18 6.44 -16.70 -10.82
CA ALA A 18 6.82 -15.81 -11.90
C ALA A 18 5.70 -14.79 -12.24
N LEU A 19 4.44 -15.21 -12.22
CA LEU A 19 3.29 -14.31 -12.42
C LEU A 19 3.14 -13.31 -11.26
N PHE A 20 3.34 -13.74 -10.02
CA PHE A 20 3.33 -12.83 -8.88
C PHE A 20 4.51 -11.85 -8.91
N GLU A 21 5.71 -12.27 -9.32
CA GLU A 21 6.86 -11.37 -9.45
C GLU A 21 6.60 -10.24 -10.45
N GLN A 22 5.97 -10.53 -11.59
CA GLN A 22 5.54 -9.51 -12.54
C GLN A 22 4.59 -8.49 -11.90
N ARG A 23 3.58 -8.99 -11.17
CA ARG A 23 2.61 -8.14 -10.47
C ARG A 23 3.25 -7.31 -9.35
N LEU A 24 4.23 -7.88 -8.64
CA LEU A 24 4.98 -7.19 -7.60
C LEU A 24 5.82 -6.04 -8.16
N SER A 25 6.40 -6.21 -9.35
CA SER A 25 7.12 -5.12 -10.03
C SER A 25 6.18 -3.94 -10.31
N VAL A 26 5.02 -4.21 -10.91
CA VAL A 26 4.02 -3.17 -11.19
C VAL A 26 3.53 -2.53 -9.89
N LEU A 27 3.29 -3.32 -8.84
CA LEU A 27 2.86 -2.80 -7.54
C LEU A 27 3.89 -1.83 -6.95
N ARG A 28 5.19 -2.13 -7.03
CA ARG A 28 6.26 -1.22 -6.56
C ARG A 28 6.23 0.11 -7.29
N ASP A 29 6.16 0.09 -8.62
CA ASP A 29 6.05 1.31 -9.42
C ASP A 29 4.80 2.12 -9.02
N LYS A 30 3.67 1.44 -8.75
CA LYS A 30 2.45 2.11 -8.30
C LYS A 30 2.56 2.69 -6.89
N LYS A 31 3.31 2.06 -5.97
CA LYS A 31 3.58 2.60 -4.63
C LYS A 31 4.37 3.91 -4.71
N GLU A 32 5.42 3.95 -5.53
CA GLU A 32 6.22 5.17 -5.74
C GLU A 32 5.37 6.32 -6.27
N ASN A 33 4.54 6.03 -7.29
CA ASN A 33 3.62 7.03 -7.84
C ASN A 33 2.58 7.51 -6.82
N ALA A 34 2.02 6.60 -6.01
CA ALA A 34 1.06 6.97 -4.98
C ALA A 34 1.69 7.86 -3.90
N ILE A 35 2.93 7.56 -3.47
CA ILE A 35 3.67 8.42 -2.53
C ILE A 35 3.90 9.79 -3.14
N SER A 36 4.37 9.87 -4.38
CA SER A 36 4.58 11.16 -5.06
C SER A 36 3.30 11.99 -5.11
N LEU A 37 2.18 11.37 -5.48
CA LEU A 37 0.88 12.05 -5.52
C LEU A 37 0.48 12.58 -4.13
N MET A 38 0.55 11.75 -3.09
CA MET A 38 0.18 12.16 -1.73
C MET A 38 1.12 13.25 -1.18
N VAL A 39 2.40 13.23 -1.55
CA VAL A 39 3.35 14.31 -1.20
C VAL A 39 2.93 15.62 -1.86
N ASP A 40 2.65 15.60 -3.17
CA ASP A 40 2.23 16.79 -3.90
C ASP A 40 0.92 17.38 -3.36
N GLU A 41 -0.05 16.51 -3.06
CA GLU A 41 -1.32 16.89 -2.40
C GLU A 41 -1.07 17.52 -1.03
N ALA A 42 -0.24 16.89 -0.18
CA ALA A 42 0.07 17.41 1.15
C ALA A 42 0.76 18.77 1.13
N VAL A 43 1.75 18.94 0.24
CA VAL A 43 2.47 20.20 0.08
C VAL A 43 1.51 21.29 -0.36
N SER A 44 0.70 21.02 -1.39
CA SER A 44 -0.25 21.98 -1.95
C SER A 44 -1.26 22.42 -0.89
N PHE A 45 -1.89 21.46 -0.19
CA PHE A 45 -2.86 21.75 0.86
C PHE A 45 -2.25 22.59 2.00
N LEU A 46 -1.08 22.21 2.51
CA LEU A 46 -0.44 22.94 3.61
C LEU A 46 -0.07 24.37 3.21
N GLN A 47 0.40 24.58 1.98
CA GLN A 47 0.69 25.92 1.45
C GLN A 47 -0.57 26.77 1.32
N GLU A 48 -1.69 26.19 0.87
CA GLU A 48 -3.00 26.86 0.82
C GLU A 48 -3.50 27.27 2.22
N GLN A 49 -3.24 26.44 3.23
CA GLN A 49 -3.50 26.77 4.65
C GLN A 49 -2.49 27.78 5.24
N GLY A 50 -1.50 28.22 4.45
CA GLY A 50 -0.52 29.23 4.84
C GLY A 50 0.67 28.71 5.64
N PHE A 51 0.91 27.39 5.65
CA PHE A 51 2.14 26.83 6.19
C PHE A 51 3.32 27.11 5.26
N THR A 52 4.49 27.31 5.86
CA THR A 52 5.76 27.23 5.15
C THR A 52 6.21 25.77 5.16
N VAL A 53 6.32 25.16 3.99
CA VAL A 53 6.68 23.75 3.82
C VAL A 53 8.16 23.60 3.47
N ILE A 54 8.84 22.67 4.14
CA ILE A 54 10.21 22.25 3.89
C ILE A 54 10.16 20.77 3.52
N ASN A 55 10.59 20.44 2.30
CA ASN A 55 10.61 19.08 1.79
C ASN A 55 12.04 18.70 1.36
N ASN A 56 12.93 18.60 2.35
CA ASN A 56 14.35 18.30 2.11
C ASN A 56 14.63 16.79 2.02
N ILE A 57 13.68 15.95 2.45
CA ILE A 57 13.78 14.49 2.45
C ILE A 57 12.60 13.97 1.62
N PRO A 58 12.82 13.16 0.56
CA PRO A 58 11.77 12.78 -0.38
C PRO A 58 10.51 12.14 0.22
N SER A 59 10.62 11.55 1.41
CA SER A 59 9.53 10.88 2.13
C SER A 59 9.08 11.62 3.40
N THR A 60 9.59 12.84 3.64
CA THR A 60 9.24 13.61 4.85
C THR A 60 8.89 15.03 4.48
N ILE A 61 7.69 15.45 4.88
CA ILE A 61 7.25 16.84 4.80
C ILE A 61 7.28 17.42 6.19
N GLU A 62 7.99 18.52 6.37
CA GLU A 62 7.93 19.34 7.58
C GLU A 62 7.30 20.67 7.21
N ALA A 63 6.30 21.11 7.97
CA ALA A 63 5.68 22.41 7.72
C ALA A 63 5.42 23.16 9.02
N ASN A 64 5.52 24.48 8.93
CA ASN A 64 5.35 25.37 10.06
C ASN A 64 4.41 26.52 9.70
N TYR A 65 3.46 26.78 10.58
CA TYR A 65 2.65 27.99 10.53
C TYR A 65 3.09 28.98 11.61
N LYS A 66 3.65 30.11 11.18
CA LYS A 66 4.03 31.27 12.03
C LYS A 66 4.87 30.94 13.27
N GLY A 67 5.70 29.90 13.21
CA GLY A 67 6.56 29.47 14.32
C GLY A 67 5.84 28.70 15.44
N SER A 68 4.52 28.54 15.38
CA SER A 68 3.73 28.01 16.51
C SER A 68 3.07 26.67 16.25
N MET A 69 2.77 26.33 14.99
CA MET A 69 2.16 25.04 14.64
C MET A 69 3.09 24.28 13.72
N ASN A 70 3.63 23.17 14.22
CA ASN A 70 4.48 22.27 13.46
C ASN A 70 3.66 21.04 13.07
N ILE A 71 3.78 20.65 11.81
CA ILE A 71 3.31 19.37 11.30
C ILE A 71 4.48 18.64 10.64
N ARG A 72 4.61 17.35 10.90
CA ARG A 72 5.54 16.46 10.22
C ARG A 72 4.77 15.29 9.65
N ILE A 73 4.97 15.00 8.37
CA ILE A 73 4.38 13.88 7.66
C ILE A 73 5.52 12.99 7.20
N GLN A 74 5.49 11.71 7.56
CA GLN A 74 6.48 10.73 7.16
C GLN A 74 5.80 9.60 6.38
N PHE A 75 6.22 9.41 5.14
CA PHE A 75 5.85 8.25 4.32
C PHE A 75 6.86 7.13 4.52
N SER A 76 6.40 5.88 4.50
CA SER A 76 7.28 4.70 4.45
C SER A 76 8.07 4.62 3.14
N ASP A 77 9.16 3.86 3.13
CA ASP A 77 9.86 3.56 1.88
C ASP A 77 8.96 2.72 0.95
N PRO A 78 8.82 3.05 -0.35
CA PRO A 78 8.11 2.22 -1.31
C PRO A 78 8.60 0.76 -1.36
N ALA A 79 9.87 0.51 -1.06
CA ALA A 79 10.47 -0.82 -1.01
C ALA A 79 10.08 -1.62 0.24
N ASP A 80 9.61 -0.95 1.29
CA ASP A 80 9.21 -1.61 2.54
C ASP A 80 7.96 -2.47 2.34
N SER A 81 7.82 -3.47 3.20
CA SER A 81 6.65 -4.35 3.24
C SER A 81 6.10 -4.39 4.66
N PHE A 82 4.80 -4.11 4.78
CA PHE A 82 4.08 -4.09 6.03
C PHE A 82 2.97 -5.15 6.01
N ILE A 83 2.73 -5.79 7.15
CA ILE A 83 1.60 -6.72 7.26
C ILE A 83 0.32 -5.88 7.22
N GLY A 84 -0.48 -6.05 6.16
CA GLY A 84 -1.79 -5.41 6.02
C GLY A 84 -1.78 -3.97 5.48
N ALA A 85 -0.64 -3.49 4.96
CA ALA A 85 -0.54 -2.20 4.30
C ALA A 85 0.51 -2.24 3.18
N ASP A 86 0.33 -1.42 2.16
CA ASP A 86 1.38 -1.20 1.16
C ASP A 86 2.31 -0.07 1.58
N ILE A 87 1.75 1.05 2.04
CA ILE A 87 2.48 2.24 2.50
C ILE A 87 1.94 2.59 3.89
N THR A 88 2.79 3.10 4.77
CA THR A 88 2.36 3.76 6.01
C THR A 88 2.65 5.25 5.94
N ILE A 89 1.78 6.02 6.59
CA ILE A 89 1.93 7.47 6.74
C ILE A 89 1.80 7.80 8.22
N ASP A 90 2.80 8.44 8.78
CA ASP A 90 2.75 8.96 10.14
C ASP A 90 2.68 10.48 10.08
N VAL A 91 1.64 11.05 10.72
CA VAL A 91 1.43 12.49 10.80
C VAL A 91 1.53 12.94 12.25
N ASP A 92 2.55 13.73 12.56
CA ASP A 92 2.72 14.36 13.87
C ASP A 92 2.25 15.83 13.80
N TYR A 93 1.28 16.18 14.64
CA TYR A 93 0.73 17.53 14.73
C TYR A 93 0.44 17.91 16.18
N LEU A 94 1.01 19.03 16.66
CA LEU A 94 0.80 19.56 18.02
C LEU A 94 0.93 18.53 19.17
N ASN A 95 1.95 17.66 19.10
CA ASN A 95 2.23 16.55 20.03
C ASN A 95 1.24 15.37 19.97
N GLN A 96 0.39 15.30 18.95
CA GLN A 96 -0.42 14.13 18.62
C GLN A 96 0.18 13.44 17.39
N SER A 97 0.12 12.11 17.36
CA SER A 97 0.63 11.30 16.26
C SER A 97 -0.50 10.44 15.70
N TYR A 98 -0.63 10.45 14.38
CA TYR A 98 -1.66 9.74 13.64
C TYR A 98 -1.01 8.81 12.63
N GLY A 99 -1.19 7.51 12.79
CA GLY A 99 -0.73 6.51 11.85
C GLY A 99 -1.81 6.14 10.85
N PHE A 100 -1.48 6.06 9.56
CA PHE A 100 -2.37 5.66 8.49
C PHE A 100 -1.74 4.52 7.68
N SER A 101 -2.58 3.59 7.24
CA SER A 101 -2.21 2.57 6.26
C SER A 101 -2.81 2.93 4.91
N VAL A 102 -2.02 2.80 3.85
CA VAL A 102 -2.48 2.95 2.47
C VAL A 102 -2.46 1.59 1.80
N ASN A 103 -3.58 1.22 1.19
CA ASN A 103 -3.72 -0.03 0.44
C ASN A 103 -4.04 0.28 -1.02
N LEU A 104 -3.14 -0.11 -1.91
CA LEU A 104 -3.38 -0.02 -3.35
C LEU A 104 -4.38 -1.08 -3.76
N LYS A 105 -5.36 -0.66 -4.55
CA LYS A 105 -6.41 -1.51 -5.09
C LYS A 105 -5.78 -2.59 -5.99
N ARG A 106 -6.14 -3.84 -5.71
CA ARG A 106 -5.76 -5.01 -6.50
C ARG A 106 -6.66 -6.19 -6.17
N ALA A 107 -6.66 -7.21 -7.03
CA ALA A 107 -7.32 -8.47 -6.77
C ALA A 107 -6.68 -9.20 -5.58
N TYR A 108 -7.55 -9.79 -4.75
CA TYR A 108 -7.14 -10.63 -3.62
C TYR A 108 -7.06 -12.11 -4.02
N PHE A 109 -6.01 -12.78 -3.52
CA PHE A 109 -5.74 -14.20 -3.74
C PHE A 109 -5.66 -14.91 -2.39
N ASN A 110 -6.42 -16.00 -2.25
CA ASN A 110 -6.37 -16.84 -1.06
C ASN A 110 -5.07 -17.63 -1.00
N ALA A 111 -4.60 -17.92 0.22
CA ALA A 111 -3.51 -18.87 0.42
C ALA A 111 -3.90 -20.26 -0.08
N ILE A 112 -2.95 -20.97 -0.70
CA ILE A 112 -3.12 -22.36 -1.12
C ILE A 112 -3.06 -23.27 0.11
N GLN A 113 -4.06 -24.13 0.26
CA GLN A 113 -4.05 -25.16 1.31
C GLN A 113 -3.12 -26.31 0.92
N THR A 114 -2.25 -26.70 1.85
CA THR A 114 -1.27 -27.79 1.69
C THR A 114 -1.75 -29.06 2.39
N GLY A 115 -1.26 -30.23 1.95
CA GLY A 115 -1.51 -31.52 2.60
C GLY A 115 -2.10 -32.59 1.69
N ASP A 116 -2.95 -32.20 0.74
CA ASP A 116 -3.42 -33.05 -0.36
C ASP A 116 -2.81 -32.57 -1.68
N LEU A 117 -1.96 -33.40 -2.27
CA LEU A 117 -1.21 -33.07 -3.49
C LEU A 117 -2.11 -32.78 -4.69
N SER A 118 -3.20 -33.53 -4.85
CA SER A 118 -4.14 -33.33 -5.97
C SER A 118 -4.96 -32.06 -5.77
N ALA A 119 -5.39 -31.79 -4.54
CA ALA A 119 -6.09 -30.54 -4.20
C ALA A 119 -5.17 -29.32 -4.35
N GLU A 120 -3.90 -29.42 -3.95
CA GLU A 120 -2.91 -28.35 -4.08
C GLU A 120 -2.67 -28.01 -5.56
N ILE A 121 -2.49 -29.03 -6.41
CA ILE A 121 -2.33 -28.86 -7.87
C ILE A 121 -3.53 -28.13 -8.48
N MET A 122 -4.77 -28.54 -8.14
CA MET A 122 -5.97 -27.89 -8.66
C MET A 122 -6.07 -26.41 -8.23
N GLN A 123 -5.72 -26.11 -6.97
CA GLN A 123 -5.72 -24.73 -6.48
C GLN A 123 -4.67 -23.87 -7.21
N TYR A 124 -3.46 -24.39 -7.45
CA TYR A 124 -2.43 -23.67 -8.22
C TYR A 124 -2.86 -23.45 -9.67
N GLN A 125 -3.46 -24.44 -10.33
CA GLN A 125 -3.97 -24.28 -11.71
C GLN A 125 -5.05 -23.19 -11.80
N ALA A 126 -5.98 -23.16 -10.84
CA ALA A 126 -7.00 -22.11 -10.78
C ALA A 126 -6.38 -20.72 -10.52
N MET A 127 -5.36 -20.65 -9.66
CA MET A 127 -4.64 -19.42 -9.36
C MET A 127 -3.88 -18.88 -10.57
N ILE A 128 -3.12 -19.74 -11.26
CA ILE A 128 -2.39 -19.39 -12.48
C ILE A 128 -3.36 -18.89 -13.56
N LYS A 129 -4.48 -19.59 -13.78
CA LYS A 129 -5.49 -19.15 -14.73
C LYS A 129 -5.99 -17.74 -14.41
N ARG A 130 -6.35 -17.49 -13.15
CA ARG A 130 -6.83 -16.16 -12.72
C ARG A 130 -5.75 -15.09 -12.83
N LEU A 131 -4.49 -15.42 -12.49
CA LEU A 131 -3.35 -14.51 -12.64
C LEU A 131 -3.11 -14.16 -14.10
N ALA A 132 -3.17 -15.14 -15.01
CA ALA A 132 -3.01 -14.93 -16.44
C ALA A 132 -4.15 -14.09 -17.04
N GLU A 133 -5.39 -14.30 -16.60
CA GLU A 133 -6.55 -13.51 -17.02
C GLU A 133 -6.44 -12.04 -16.59
N LEU A 134 -5.97 -11.78 -15.37
CA LEU A 134 -5.80 -10.41 -14.85
C LEU A 134 -4.55 -9.73 -15.41
N GLY A 135 -3.47 -10.49 -15.63
CA GLY A 135 -2.13 -9.96 -15.84
C GLY A 135 -1.72 -9.08 -14.66
N TRP A 136 -1.71 -7.76 -14.87
CA TRP A 136 -1.51 -6.71 -13.87
C TRP A 136 -2.52 -5.56 -14.01
N THR A 137 -3.56 -5.74 -14.83
CA THR A 137 -4.50 -4.67 -15.21
C THR A 137 -5.39 -4.18 -14.07
N ASP A 138 -5.54 -5.00 -13.02
CA ASP A 138 -6.25 -4.65 -11.80
C ASP A 138 -5.45 -3.75 -10.85
N ILE A 139 -4.15 -3.56 -11.09
CA ILE A 139 -3.25 -2.71 -10.28
C ILE A 139 -3.12 -1.36 -10.99
N ASP A 140 -4.14 -0.52 -10.88
CA ASP A 140 -4.20 0.77 -11.59
C ASP A 140 -3.46 1.91 -10.86
N GLY A 141 -3.20 1.76 -9.57
CA GLY A 141 -2.58 2.77 -8.71
C GLY A 141 -3.56 3.52 -7.83
N SER A 142 -4.87 3.26 -7.95
CA SER A 142 -5.86 3.74 -6.99
C SER A 142 -5.60 3.11 -5.62
N PHE A 143 -5.88 3.86 -4.56
CA PHE A 143 -5.64 3.44 -3.20
C PHE A 143 -6.73 3.95 -2.25
N GLU A 144 -6.74 3.37 -1.05
CA GLU A 144 -7.52 3.85 0.09
C GLU A 144 -6.57 4.13 1.24
N ILE A 145 -6.73 5.28 1.90
CA ILE A 145 -5.99 5.61 3.12
C ILE A 145 -6.90 5.31 4.31
N VAL A 146 -6.40 4.60 5.29
CA VAL A 146 -7.17 4.20 6.48
C VAL A 146 -6.41 4.61 7.73
N LEU A 147 -7.07 5.32 8.64
CA LEU A 147 -6.50 5.65 9.94
C LEU A 147 -6.36 4.38 10.80
N ILE A 148 -5.17 4.17 11.34
CA ILE A 148 -4.84 3.06 12.23
C ILE A 148 -5.28 3.43 13.63
N LYS A 149 -6.50 3.03 14.01
CA LYS A 149 -7.06 3.20 15.35
C LYS A 149 -6.97 1.92 16.19
N GLN A 150 -6.87 2.08 17.51
CA GLN A 150 -6.91 0.95 18.46
C GLN A 150 -8.32 0.39 18.62
N ASP A 151 -9.36 1.21 18.39
CA ASP A 151 -10.74 0.79 18.27
C ASP A 151 -11.04 0.37 16.81
N LEU A 152 -11.81 -0.71 16.63
CA LEU A 152 -12.12 -1.34 15.33
C LEU A 152 -12.86 -0.43 14.31
N ASN A 153 -13.04 0.85 14.63
CA ASN A 153 -13.62 1.86 13.76
C ASN A 153 -12.61 2.26 12.68
N LYS A 154 -12.91 1.86 11.44
CA LYS A 154 -12.13 2.29 10.28
C LYS A 154 -12.62 3.65 9.82
N LEU A 155 -11.72 4.63 9.81
CA LEU A 155 -11.91 5.89 9.11
C LEU A 155 -11.10 5.82 7.82
N THR A 156 -11.78 6.00 6.70
CA THR A 156 -11.23 5.86 5.34
C THR A 156 -11.23 7.22 4.66
N PHE A 157 -10.15 7.50 3.92
CA PHE A 157 -9.93 8.74 3.19
C PHE A 157 -9.50 8.40 1.75
N SER A 158 -9.90 9.25 0.81
CA SER A 158 -9.64 9.07 -0.62
C SER A 158 -8.42 9.84 -1.10
N SER A 159 -7.93 10.82 -0.31
CA SER A 159 -6.78 11.67 -0.65
C SER A 159 -6.01 12.10 0.58
N MET A 160 -4.79 12.60 0.38
CA MET A 160 -3.99 13.16 1.46
C MET A 160 -4.55 14.49 1.97
N GLU A 161 -5.26 15.23 1.11
CA GLU A 161 -5.99 16.44 1.49
C GLU A 161 -7.04 16.15 2.58
N GLU A 162 -7.87 15.12 2.39
CA GLU A 162 -8.89 14.73 3.37
C GLU A 162 -8.25 14.29 4.70
N VAL A 163 -7.11 13.59 4.63
CA VAL A 163 -6.33 13.18 5.81
C VAL A 163 -5.85 14.41 6.58
N LEU A 164 -5.27 15.40 5.90
CA LEU A 164 -4.74 16.59 6.56
C LEU A 164 -5.84 17.51 7.07
N ALA A 165 -6.94 17.65 6.36
CA ALA A 165 -8.12 18.35 6.85
C ALA A 165 -8.60 17.73 8.19
N PHE A 166 -8.71 16.40 8.25
CA PHE A 166 -9.05 15.68 9.47
C PHE A 166 -8.03 15.93 10.59
N VAL A 167 -6.72 15.82 10.32
CA VAL A 167 -5.67 16.01 11.34
C VAL A 167 -5.67 17.44 11.91
N LEU A 168 -5.89 18.45 11.07
CA LEU A 168 -5.87 19.85 11.51
C LEU A 168 -7.12 20.24 12.34
N GLU A 169 -8.21 19.48 12.25
CA GLU A 169 -9.44 19.70 13.02
C GLU A 169 -9.44 19.04 14.42
N MET A 170 -8.50 18.11 14.67
CA MET A 170 -8.37 17.34 15.92
C MET A 170 -7.47 18.02 16.97
#